data_AF-A0A165KF09-F1
#
_entry.id   AF-A0A165KF09-F1
#
_cell.length_a   1.000
_cell.length_b   1.000
_cell.length_c   1.000
_cell.angle_alpha   90.00
_cell.angle_beta   90.00
_cell.angle_gamma   90.00
#
_symmetry.space_group_name_H-M   'P 1'
#
loop_
_entity.id
_entity.type
_entity.pdbx_description
1 polymer ?
#
loop_
_entity_poly.entity_id
_entity_poly.type
_entity_poly.pdbx_seq_one_letter_code
_entity_poly.pdbx_strand_id
1 'polypeptide(L)'
;MTPDDFISTGVNRRPTFFGCYPTRNPTEYPMLIYLPNSPPLNGDNPTTNFQIAYTPVQTRIFIDQVHNNTIGGVLLNTTGSCPHFGKCLQCAAVDRAQYTTSHSRSPDFCSTVFQRYCFDPQNPPSQSEVPDRQFVFVNPDPQGVSGALTVFAAYKASLIGG
;
A
#
# COMPACT_ATOMS: atom_id res chain seq x y z
N MET A 1 20.98 1.42 5.12
CA MET A 1 19.65 1.21 5.68
C MET A 1 19.61 -0.20 6.26
N THR A 2 19.51 -0.30 7.57
CA THR A 2 19.31 -1.54 8.32
C THR A 2 17.82 -1.93 8.31
N PRO A 3 17.45 -3.15 8.75
CA PRO A 3 16.04 -3.50 8.96
C PRO A 3 15.33 -2.56 9.94
N ASP A 4 16.01 -2.10 10.99
CA ASP A 4 15.43 -1.18 11.98
C ASP A 4 15.20 0.22 11.39
N ASP A 5 16.09 0.69 10.52
CA ASP A 5 15.88 1.92 9.75
C ASP A 5 14.62 1.79 8.89
N PHE A 6 14.39 0.64 8.28
CA PHE A 6 13.23 0.42 7.41
C PHE A 6 11.88 0.51 8.15
N ILE A 7 11.87 0.06 9.40
CA ILE A 7 10.69 0.09 10.28
C ILE A 7 10.50 1.49 10.86
N SER A 8 11.54 2.06 11.45
CA SER A 8 11.49 3.38 12.10
C SER A 8 11.09 4.48 11.11
N THR A 9 11.57 4.39 9.86
CA THR A 9 11.24 5.38 8.82
C THR A 9 9.85 5.19 8.20
N GLY A 10 9.15 4.10 8.55
CA GLY A 10 7.81 3.82 8.06
C GLY A 10 7.76 3.36 6.59
N VAL A 11 8.90 3.03 5.97
CA VAL A 11 8.95 2.50 4.60
C VAL A 11 8.17 1.19 4.49
N ASN A 12 8.17 0.36 5.54
CA ASN A 12 7.35 -0.86 5.60
C ASN A 12 5.83 -0.59 5.68
N ARG A 13 5.39 0.66 5.84
CA ARG A 13 3.97 1.02 6.05
C ARG A 13 3.36 1.83 4.91
N ARG A 14 4.18 2.32 3.96
CA ARG A 14 3.74 3.19 2.87
C ARG A 14 4.56 3.00 1.58
N PRO A 15 3.98 3.31 0.42
CA PRO A 15 4.74 3.41 -0.81
C PRO A 15 5.93 4.37 -0.67
N THR A 16 7.09 3.97 -1.16
CA THR A 16 8.32 4.76 -1.05
C THR A 16 9.10 4.73 -2.36
N PHE A 17 9.53 5.89 -2.82
CA PHE A 17 10.30 6.04 -4.06
C PHE A 17 11.78 6.20 -3.69
N PHE A 18 12.61 5.30 -4.18
CA PHE A 18 14.05 5.33 -4.00
C PHE A 18 14.74 5.85 -5.25
N GLY A 19 15.87 6.53 -5.05
CA GLY A 19 16.66 7.07 -6.16
C GLY A 19 16.02 8.28 -6.82
N CYS A 20 15.23 9.08 -6.10
CA CYS A 20 14.52 10.22 -6.67
C CYS A 20 15.40 11.36 -7.22
N TYR A 21 16.65 11.47 -6.75
CA TYR A 21 17.52 12.61 -7.02
C TYR A 21 18.90 12.17 -7.54
N PRO A 22 19.00 11.60 -8.76
CA PRO A 22 20.28 11.26 -9.36
C PRO A 22 21.11 12.52 -9.59
N THR A 23 22.43 12.37 -9.45
CA THR A 23 23.41 13.45 -9.54
C THR A 23 24.16 13.45 -10.87
N ARG A 24 24.04 12.39 -11.67
CA ARG A 24 24.70 12.24 -12.98
C ARG A 24 23.68 11.98 -14.10
N ASN A 25 24.13 12.24 -15.33
CA ASN A 25 23.45 11.79 -16.54
C ASN A 25 24.45 11.10 -17.47
N PRO A 26 24.22 9.82 -17.82
CA PRO A 26 23.07 8.98 -17.46
C PRO A 26 22.96 8.71 -15.94
N THR A 27 21.75 8.45 -15.45
CA THR A 27 21.47 8.27 -14.02
C THR A 27 22.30 7.13 -13.45
N GLU A 28 22.98 7.36 -12.33
CA GLU A 28 23.82 6.36 -11.68
C GLU A 28 23.04 5.18 -11.05
N TYR A 29 21.71 5.29 -10.93
CA TYR A 29 20.81 4.25 -10.42
C TYR A 29 19.39 4.39 -10.99
N PRO A 30 18.61 3.29 -11.07
CA PRO A 30 17.20 3.35 -11.42
C PRO A 30 16.36 3.98 -10.28
N MET A 31 15.16 4.47 -10.61
CA MET A 31 14.16 4.74 -9.59
C MET A 31 13.45 3.44 -9.23
N LEU A 32 13.37 3.13 -7.94
CA LEU A 32 12.64 1.98 -7.41
C LEU A 32 11.41 2.46 -6.65
N ILE A 33 10.22 2.03 -7.09
CA ILE A 33 8.98 2.28 -6.37
C ILE A 33 8.67 1.05 -5.54
N TYR A 34 8.84 1.15 -4.22
CA TYR A 34 8.55 0.09 -3.28
C TYR A 34 7.11 0.19 -2.77
N LEU A 35 6.34 -0.88 -2.93
CA LEU A 35 4.97 -1.01 -2.41
C LEU A 35 4.97 -2.08 -1.31
N PRO A 36 4.84 -1.72 -0.02
CA PRO A 36 4.84 -2.70 1.05
C PRO A 36 3.52 -3.46 1.13
N ASN A 37 3.60 -4.74 1.48
CA ASN A 37 2.46 -5.42 2.09
C ASN A 37 2.24 -4.83 3.48
N SER A 38 1.34 -3.85 3.56
CA SER A 38 1.03 -3.09 4.77
C SER A 38 -0.45 -3.26 5.10
N PRO A 39 -0.88 -2.95 6.34
CA PRO A 39 -2.29 -2.95 6.70
C PRO A 39 -3.17 -2.09 5.78
N PRO A 40 -4.50 -2.17 5.87
CA PRO A 40 -5.43 -1.33 5.09
C PRO A 40 -5.31 0.18 5.38
N LEU A 41 -5.33 1.02 4.32
CA LEU A 41 -5.15 2.49 4.42
C LEU A 41 -6.25 3.20 5.21
N ASN A 42 -7.42 2.57 5.32
CA ASN A 42 -8.58 3.07 6.06
C ASN A 42 -8.58 2.68 7.55
N GLY A 43 -7.56 1.95 8.02
CA GLY A 43 -7.46 1.51 9.42
C GLY A 43 -8.23 0.23 9.74
N ASP A 44 -8.78 -0.47 8.74
CA ASP A 44 -9.39 -1.78 8.95
C ASP A 44 -8.36 -2.82 9.44
N ASN A 45 -8.86 -3.89 10.04
CA ASN A 45 -8.01 -4.99 10.48
C ASN A 45 -7.38 -5.73 9.28
N PRO A 46 -6.09 -6.09 9.35
CA PRO A 46 -5.45 -6.90 8.33
C PRO A 46 -6.02 -8.33 8.34
N THR A 47 -6.22 -8.88 7.14
CA THR A 47 -6.81 -10.23 6.95
C THR A 47 -5.81 -11.33 6.65
N THR A 48 -4.50 -11.03 6.75
CA THR A 48 -3.45 -12.03 6.54
C THR A 48 -2.68 -12.33 7.81
N ASN A 49 -2.39 -13.62 7.99
CA ASN A 49 -1.46 -14.19 8.97
C ASN A 49 -0.64 -15.29 8.25
N PHE A 50 0.23 -15.98 8.98
CA PHE A 50 1.01 -17.11 8.45
C PHE A 50 0.18 -18.40 8.30
N GLN A 51 -0.99 -18.33 7.62
CA GLN A 51 -1.82 -19.51 7.35
C GLN A 51 -1.69 -20.00 5.90
N ILE A 52 -1.85 -21.31 5.72
CA ILE A 52 -1.67 -22.01 4.44
C ILE A 52 -3.00 -22.10 3.65
N ALA A 53 -4.15 -22.02 4.33
CA ALA A 53 -5.48 -22.12 3.72
C ALA A 53 -6.35 -20.91 4.06
N TYR A 54 -7.09 -20.41 3.08
CA TYR A 54 -7.94 -19.22 3.18
C TYR A 54 -9.37 -19.54 2.75
N THR A 55 -10.37 -19.04 3.48
CA THR A 55 -11.77 -19.12 3.05
C THR A 55 -12.03 -18.14 1.90
N PRO A 56 -13.08 -18.34 1.07
CA PRO A 56 -13.41 -17.39 0.01
C PRO A 56 -13.62 -15.95 0.51
N VAL A 57 -14.16 -15.80 1.73
CA VAL A 57 -14.36 -14.49 2.38
C VAL A 57 -13.01 -13.84 2.71
N GLN A 58 -12.10 -14.59 3.34
CA GLN A 58 -10.74 -14.11 3.62
C GLN A 58 -10.01 -13.71 2.34
N THR A 59 -10.07 -14.55 1.31
CA THR A 59 -9.44 -14.27 0.01
C THR A 59 -9.99 -13.00 -0.63
N ARG A 60 -11.31 -12.80 -0.62
CA ARG A 60 -11.92 -11.60 -1.18
C ARG A 60 -11.45 -10.34 -0.46
N ILE A 61 -11.52 -10.33 0.86
CA ILE A 61 -11.12 -9.16 1.65
C ILE A 61 -9.62 -8.89 1.49
N PHE A 62 -8.79 -9.94 1.47
CA PHE A 62 -7.36 -9.79 1.22
C PHE A 62 -7.07 -9.12 -0.13
N ILE A 63 -7.70 -9.60 -1.21
CA ILE A 63 -7.52 -9.02 -2.54
C ILE A 63 -8.01 -7.56 -2.58
N ASP A 64 -9.14 -7.25 -1.95
CA ASP A 64 -9.66 -5.89 -1.86
C ASP A 64 -8.68 -4.97 -1.10
N GLN A 65 -8.10 -5.45 0.00
CA GLN A 65 -7.09 -4.72 0.80
C GLN A 65 -5.80 -4.49 0.00
N VAL A 66 -5.27 -5.51 -0.67
CA VAL A 66 -4.08 -5.40 -1.51
C VAL A 66 -4.31 -4.43 -2.66
N HIS A 67 -5.46 -4.54 -3.33
CA HIS A 67 -5.83 -3.63 -4.42
C HIS A 67 -5.86 -2.18 -3.94
N ASN A 68 -6.61 -1.90 -2.87
CA ASN A 68 -6.76 -0.56 -2.32
C ASN A 68 -5.41 0.03 -1.85
N ASN A 69 -4.56 -0.78 -1.22
CA ASN A 69 -3.23 -0.35 -0.82
C ASN A 69 -2.31 -0.05 -2.02
N THR A 70 -2.41 -0.86 -3.08
CA THR A 70 -1.60 -0.72 -4.29
C THR A 70 -1.96 0.53 -5.07
N ILE A 71 -3.25 0.87 -5.18
CA ILE A 71 -3.71 2.02 -5.96
C ILE A 71 -3.90 3.30 -5.14
N GLY A 72 -3.96 3.17 -3.81
CA GLY A 72 -4.37 4.25 -2.91
C GLY A 72 -3.26 5.23 -2.54
N GLY A 73 -1.98 4.83 -2.52
CA GLY A 73 -0.93 5.70 -1.99
C GLY A 73 -1.13 6.05 -0.51
N VAL A 74 -0.47 7.09 -0.01
CA VAL A 74 -0.58 7.53 1.39
C VAL A 74 -0.80 9.04 1.47
N LEU A 75 -1.60 9.48 2.44
CA LEU A 75 -1.63 10.86 2.90
C LEU A 75 -0.88 10.92 4.24
N LEU A 76 0.07 11.84 4.36
CA LEU A 76 0.87 11.97 5.57
C LEU A 76 0.03 12.58 6.70
N ASN A 77 0.19 12.04 7.91
CA ASN A 77 -0.47 12.47 9.15
C ASN A 77 -2.00 12.32 9.14
N THR A 78 -2.54 11.51 8.23
CA THR A 78 -3.98 11.26 8.12
C THR A 78 -4.27 9.82 7.72
N THR A 79 -5.36 9.28 8.23
CA THR A 79 -5.84 7.93 7.87
C THR A 79 -6.63 8.00 6.57
N GLY A 80 -6.17 7.28 5.56
CA GLY A 80 -6.79 7.24 4.24
C GLY A 80 -5.80 7.13 3.08
N SER A 81 -6.36 7.09 1.88
CA SER A 81 -5.62 7.00 0.62
C SER A 81 -5.42 8.37 -0.03
N CYS A 82 -4.34 8.50 -0.80
CA CYS A 82 -4.05 9.66 -1.63
C CYS A 82 -4.87 9.60 -2.95
N PRO A 83 -5.82 10.52 -3.20
CA PRO A 83 -6.68 10.48 -4.40
C PRO A 83 -5.92 10.61 -5.73
N HIS A 84 -4.65 11.04 -5.69
CA HIS A 84 -3.84 11.31 -6.88
C HIS A 84 -2.63 10.39 -6.99
N PHE A 85 -2.62 9.24 -6.31
CA PHE A 85 -1.49 8.32 -6.34
C PHE A 85 -1.14 7.84 -7.76
N GLY A 86 -2.13 7.58 -8.62
CA GLY A 86 -1.87 7.25 -10.03
C GLY A 86 -1.09 8.35 -10.77
N LYS A 87 -1.39 9.64 -10.53
CA LYS A 87 -0.62 10.76 -11.07
C LYS A 87 0.79 10.84 -10.46
N CYS A 88 0.95 10.42 -9.20
CA CYS A 88 2.26 10.33 -8.56
C CYS A 88 3.18 9.32 -9.28
N LEU A 89 2.63 8.17 -9.68
CA LEU A 89 3.35 7.17 -10.46
C LEU A 89 3.69 7.69 -11.87
N GLN A 90 2.80 8.46 -12.49
CA GLN A 90 3.09 9.14 -13.76
C GLN A 90 4.26 10.13 -13.63
N CYS A 91 4.29 10.92 -12.54
CA CYS A 91 5.42 11.80 -12.25
C CYS A 91 6.74 11.04 -12.16
N ALA A 92 6.76 9.91 -11.45
CA ALA A 92 7.94 9.05 -11.35
C ALA A 92 8.42 8.55 -12.72
N ALA A 93 7.50 8.04 -13.55
CA ALA A 93 7.83 7.55 -14.90
C ALA A 93 8.34 8.67 -15.82
N VAL A 94 7.66 9.82 -15.84
CA VAL A 94 8.01 10.96 -16.68
C VAL A 94 9.31 11.62 -16.24
N ASP A 95 9.56 11.77 -14.94
CA ASP A 95 10.83 12.26 -14.40
C ASP A 95 11.99 11.38 -14.86
N ARG A 96 11.86 10.06 -14.71
CA ARG A 96 12.88 9.11 -15.19
C ARG A 96 13.09 9.15 -16.69
N ALA A 97 12.03 9.25 -17.49
CA ALA A 97 12.15 9.36 -18.93
C ALA A 97 12.86 10.65 -19.34
N GLN A 98 12.59 11.77 -18.67
CA GLN A 98 13.24 13.05 -18.98
C GLN A 98 14.74 12.98 -18.77
N TYR A 99 15.27 12.32 -17.73
CA TYR A 99 16.72 12.15 -17.57
C TYR A 99 17.43 11.55 -18.80
N THR A 100 16.73 10.81 -19.66
CA THR A 100 17.30 10.26 -20.91
C THR A 100 17.28 11.23 -22.10
N THR A 101 16.46 12.27 -22.07
CA THR A 101 16.26 13.21 -23.21
C THR A 101 16.60 14.65 -22.89
N SER A 102 16.25 15.16 -21.70
CA SER A 102 16.59 16.50 -21.22
C SER A 102 16.56 16.57 -19.68
N HIS A 103 17.44 17.35 -19.06
CA HIS A 103 17.52 17.47 -17.60
C HIS A 103 16.41 18.32 -16.96
N SER A 104 15.25 18.47 -17.60
CA SER A 104 14.17 19.25 -17.01
C SER A 104 13.41 18.40 -15.99
N ARG A 105 13.31 18.90 -14.76
CA ARG A 105 12.43 18.31 -13.75
C ARG A 105 10.99 18.65 -14.08
N SER A 106 10.12 17.66 -13.93
CA SER A 106 8.68 17.77 -14.17
C SER A 106 8.02 18.88 -13.33
N PRO A 107 6.85 19.39 -13.74
CA PRO A 107 6.17 20.58 -13.18
C PRO A 107 5.85 20.50 -11.68
N ASP A 108 5.44 21.62 -11.09
CA ASP A 108 5.16 21.88 -9.66
C ASP A 108 4.46 20.74 -8.90
N PHE A 109 3.50 20.05 -9.54
CA PHE A 109 2.82 18.90 -8.95
C PHE A 109 3.78 17.75 -8.62
N CYS A 110 4.68 17.39 -9.54
CA CYS A 110 5.61 16.28 -9.34
C CYS A 110 6.64 16.56 -8.23
N SER A 111 7.00 17.82 -8.02
CA SER A 111 7.81 18.23 -6.87
C SER A 111 7.12 17.91 -5.54
N THR A 112 5.81 18.16 -5.44
CA THR A 112 5.00 17.81 -4.25
C THR A 112 4.91 16.29 -4.06
N VAL A 113 4.80 15.54 -5.16
CA VAL A 113 4.83 14.07 -5.12
C VAL A 113 6.15 13.56 -4.55
N PHE A 114 7.27 14.08 -5.05
CA PHE A 114 8.58 13.64 -4.60
C PHE A 114 8.88 14.02 -3.15
N GLN A 115 8.43 15.19 -2.69
CA GLN A 115 8.50 15.53 -1.27
C GLN A 115 7.74 14.53 -0.39
N ARG A 116 6.65 13.94 -0.89
CA ARG A 116 5.83 12.98 -0.14
C ARG A 116 6.38 11.56 -0.15
N TYR A 117 6.78 11.07 -1.32
CA TYR A 117 7.09 9.65 -1.52
C TYR A 117 8.59 9.34 -1.56
N CYS A 118 9.45 10.31 -1.82
CA CYS A 118 10.87 10.04 -1.92
C CYS A 118 11.47 9.78 -0.55
N PHE A 119 12.27 8.71 -0.49
CA PHE A 119 13.10 8.48 0.67
C PHE A 119 14.24 9.50 0.72
N ASP A 120 14.30 10.29 1.79
CA ASP A 120 15.40 11.21 2.08
C ASP A 120 16.22 10.67 3.27
N PRO A 121 17.46 10.20 3.07
CA PRO A 121 18.30 9.74 4.17
C PRO A 121 18.69 10.85 5.17
N GLN A 122 18.67 12.12 4.77
CA GLN A 122 19.04 13.26 5.63
C GLN A 122 17.86 13.72 6.48
N ASN A 123 16.65 13.63 5.95
CA ASN A 123 15.39 13.90 6.66
C ASN A 123 14.50 12.67 6.56
N PRO A 124 14.88 11.57 7.25
CA PRO A 124 14.17 10.33 7.14
C PRO A 124 12.72 10.52 7.56
N PRO A 125 11.77 9.97 6.80
CA PRO A 125 10.38 9.98 7.23
C PRO A 125 10.18 9.19 8.50
N SER A 126 8.99 9.28 9.10
CA SER A 126 8.67 8.57 10.33
C SER A 126 7.44 7.68 10.15
N GLN A 127 7.44 6.51 10.80
CA GLN A 127 6.25 5.67 10.89
C GLN A 127 5.03 6.38 11.51
N SER A 128 5.24 7.44 12.29
CA SER A 128 4.15 8.24 12.88
C SER A 128 3.35 9.03 11.83
N GLU A 129 3.91 9.24 10.63
CA GLU A 129 3.23 9.93 9.54
C GLU A 129 2.14 9.08 8.87
N VAL A 130 1.99 7.81 9.28
CA VAL A 130 0.96 6.89 8.79
C VAL A 130 0.16 6.36 9.99
N PRO A 131 -0.79 7.18 10.53
CA PRO A 131 -1.52 6.84 11.74
C PRO A 131 -2.55 5.71 11.52
N ASP A 132 -3.08 5.19 12.63
CA ASP A 132 -4.24 4.28 12.70
C ASP A 132 -4.14 2.96 11.92
N ARG A 133 -2.92 2.47 11.67
CA ARG A 133 -2.68 1.18 11.02
C ARG A 133 -2.81 0.05 12.05
N GLN A 134 -3.70 -0.91 11.79
CA GLN A 134 -3.84 -2.12 12.61
C GLN A 134 -2.87 -3.20 12.15
N PHE A 135 -2.09 -3.79 13.06
CA PHE A 135 -1.14 -4.86 12.73
C PHE A 135 -1.56 -6.22 13.26
N VAL A 136 -2.58 -6.25 14.12
CA VAL A 136 -3.10 -7.48 14.70
C VAL A 136 -4.06 -8.11 13.70
N PHE A 137 -3.74 -9.33 13.27
CA PHE A 137 -4.64 -10.12 12.45
C PHE A 137 -5.98 -10.33 13.15
N VAL A 138 -7.07 -10.11 12.41
CA VAL A 138 -8.43 -10.44 12.85
C VAL A 138 -9.04 -11.36 11.82
N ASN A 139 -9.53 -12.52 12.26
CA ASN A 139 -10.20 -13.46 11.36
C ASN A 139 -11.55 -12.88 10.90
N PRO A 140 -11.71 -12.53 9.60
CA PRO A 140 -12.97 -11.98 9.10
C PRO A 140 -14.06 -13.04 8.93
N ASP A 141 -13.71 -14.33 9.07
CA ASP A 141 -14.62 -15.46 8.94
C ASP A 141 -14.40 -16.45 10.10
N PRO A 142 -14.84 -16.11 11.33
CA PRO A 142 -14.63 -16.94 12.52
C PRO A 142 -15.43 -18.25 12.47
N GLN A 143 -16.52 -18.29 11.69
CA GLN A 143 -17.38 -19.47 11.55
C GLN A 143 -16.93 -20.38 10.39
N GLY A 144 -16.15 -19.85 9.44
CA GLY A 144 -15.59 -20.60 8.32
C GLY A 144 -16.66 -21.28 7.47
N VAL A 145 -16.30 -22.44 6.93
CA VAL A 145 -17.20 -23.31 6.14
C VAL A 145 -18.45 -23.72 6.93
N SER A 146 -18.35 -23.84 8.27
CA SER A 146 -19.51 -24.17 9.11
C SER A 146 -20.56 -23.06 9.04
N GLY A 147 -20.16 -21.79 9.11
CA GLY A 147 -21.08 -20.65 8.96
C GLY A 147 -21.77 -20.64 7.60
N ALA A 148 -21.02 -20.88 6.52
CA ALA A 148 -21.57 -21.00 5.18
C ALA A 148 -22.59 -22.15 5.09
N LEU A 149 -22.26 -23.33 5.64
CA LEU A 149 -23.16 -24.49 5.66
C LEU A 149 -24.42 -24.24 6.49
N THR A 150 -24.34 -23.52 7.62
CA THR A 150 -25.51 -23.14 8.42
C THR A 150 -26.42 -22.19 7.64
N VAL A 151 -25.83 -21.24 6.91
CA VAL A 151 -26.56 -20.32 6.02
C VAL A 151 -27.25 -21.11 4.89
N PHE A 152 -26.52 -22.01 4.21
CA PHE A 152 -27.11 -22.87 3.18
C PHE A 152 -28.19 -23.80 3.73
N ALA A 153 -28.05 -24.32 4.95
CA ALA A 153 -29.08 -25.12 5.61
C ALA A 153 -30.33 -24.30 5.93
N ALA A 154 -30.17 -23.06 6.41
CA ALA A 154 -31.28 -22.14 6.65
C ALA A 154 -32.02 -21.77 5.36
N TYR A 155 -31.30 -21.50 4.27
CA TYR A 155 -31.92 -21.21 2.96
C TYR A 155 -32.52 -22.45 2.28
N LYS A 156 -31.95 -23.65 2.48
CA LYS A 156 -32.58 -24.91 2.05
C LYS A 156 -33.90 -25.18 2.77
N ALA A 157 -33.99 -24.89 4.06
CA ALA A 157 -35.24 -25.03 4.80
C ALA A 157 -36.36 -24.14 4.24
N SER A 158 -36.03 -22.91 3.81
CA SER A 158 -37.00 -22.02 3.12
C SER A 158 -37.43 -22.49 1.73
N LEU A 159 -36.64 -23.31 1.04
CA LEU A 159 -36.95 -23.79 -0.32
C LEU A 159 -37.77 -25.08 -0.36
N ILE A 160 -37.84 -25.82 0.76
CA ILE A 160 -38.55 -27.10 0.85
C ILE A 160 -39.90 -26.95 1.59
N GLY A 161 -40.12 -25.80 2.25
CA GLY A 161 -41.36 -25.48 2.99
C GLY A 161 -42.35 -24.58 2.26
N GLY A 162 -42.27 -24.47 0.93
CA GLY A 162 -43.21 -23.71 0.08
C GLY A 162 -44.07 -24.63 -0.78
#